data_AF-A0A7C3GHY5-F1
#
_entry.id   AF-A0A7C3GHY5-F1
#
_cell.length_a   1.000
_cell.length_b   1.000
_cell.length_c   1.000
_cell.angle_alpha   90.00
_cell.angle_beta   90.00
_cell.angle_gamma   90.00
#
_symmetry.space_group_name_H-M   'P 1'
#
loop_
_entity.id
_entity.type
_entity.pdbx_description
1 polymer ?
#
loop_
_entity_poly.entity_id
_entity_poly.type
_entity_poly.pdbx_seq_one_letter_code
_entity_poly.pdbx_strand_id
1 'polypeptide(L)'
;MRLRSGCATMDGRCTDGVRKAETMPHAAAALIIGLMALTGYGGSAMGAADTPHVVPFSALPGWAQADHLAALRAFRRSCEVMMRAPFRRRARYGGRREDWRDACRAAMRVTDTRRTARAFFERHFLPVSLQ
;
A
#
# COMPACT_ATOMS: atom_id res chain seq x y z
N MET A 1 -22.98 51.22 -13.61
CA MET A 1 -22.30 49.97 -14.07
C MET A 1 -22.79 48.83 -13.17
N ARG A 2 -23.68 47.89 -13.56
CA ARG A 2 -23.52 46.74 -14.50
C ARG A 2 -22.17 46.05 -14.30
N LEU A 3 -22.07 44.76 -13.96
CA LEU A 3 -22.75 43.54 -14.44
C LEU A 3 -22.73 42.48 -13.30
N ARG A 4 -23.46 41.37 -13.23
CA ARG A 4 -24.60 40.76 -13.93
C ARG A 4 -25.02 39.57 -13.05
N SER A 5 -26.32 39.36 -12.98
CA SER A 5 -26.98 38.12 -12.58
C SER A 5 -26.46 36.89 -13.37
N GLY A 6 -26.50 35.72 -12.74
CA GLY A 6 -26.23 34.46 -13.42
C GLY A 6 -26.36 33.18 -12.61
N CYS A 7 -27.31 33.07 -11.67
CA CYS A 7 -27.88 31.74 -11.38
C CYS A 7 -28.91 31.50 -12.48
N ALA A 8 -28.50 30.77 -13.52
CA ALA A 8 -29.36 30.46 -14.65
C ALA A 8 -30.43 29.47 -14.20
N THR A 9 -31.67 29.95 -14.16
CA THR A 9 -32.87 29.14 -14.17
C THR A 9 -32.95 28.38 -15.48
N MET A 10 -32.85 27.05 -15.43
CA MET A 10 -33.63 26.14 -16.30
C MET A 10 -33.58 24.66 -15.87
N ASP A 11 -33.47 24.34 -14.58
CA ASP A 11 -33.95 23.05 -14.04
C ASP A 11 -34.06 23.09 -12.50
N GLY A 12 -35.07 23.81 -12.00
CA GLY A 12 -35.89 23.42 -10.86
C GLY A 12 -35.32 22.96 -9.50
N ARG A 13 -34.01 22.97 -9.18
CA ARG A 13 -33.54 22.50 -7.86
C ARG A 13 -32.38 23.31 -7.26
N CYS A 14 -32.74 24.25 -6.39
CA CYS A 14 -31.88 24.68 -5.29
C CYS A 14 -31.81 23.53 -4.27
N THR A 15 -30.62 23.01 -3.94
CA THR A 15 -30.46 22.19 -2.73
C THR A 15 -29.70 23.00 -1.70
N ASP A 16 -30.49 23.45 -0.74
CA ASP A 16 -30.11 24.19 0.44
C ASP A 16 -29.71 23.21 1.55
N GLY A 17 -28.89 23.69 2.48
CA GLY A 17 -28.99 23.37 3.89
C GLY A 17 -28.75 21.93 4.34
N VAL A 18 -27.59 21.74 4.97
CA VAL A 18 -27.36 20.77 6.05
C VAL A 18 -28.61 20.68 6.94
N ARG A 19 -29.35 19.57 6.86
CA ARG A 19 -30.49 19.30 7.75
C ARG A 19 -29.96 18.86 9.11
N LYS A 20 -30.24 19.69 10.11
CA LYS A 20 -30.05 19.42 11.54
C LYS A 20 -30.71 18.08 11.90
N ALA A 21 -29.99 17.29 12.70
CA ALA A 21 -30.51 16.09 13.33
C ALA A 21 -31.66 16.47 14.28
N GLU A 22 -32.89 16.25 13.82
CA GLU A 22 -34.07 16.36 14.67
C GLU A 22 -34.31 15.00 15.35
N THR A 23 -34.27 15.05 16.67
CA THR A 23 -34.64 14.02 17.65
C THR A 23 -35.95 13.33 17.27
N MET A 24 -35.87 12.02 16.98
CA MET A 24 -37.03 11.17 16.68
C MET A 24 -37.26 10.19 17.84
N PRO A 25 -38.52 9.95 18.26
CA PRO A 25 -38.88 9.31 19.52
C PRO A 25 -38.51 7.81 19.57
N HIS A 26 -37.92 7.41 20.70
CA HIS A 26 -37.39 6.10 21.05
C HIS A 26 -38.45 5.02 21.29
N ALA A 27 -39.23 4.62 20.28
CA ALA A 27 -40.26 3.59 20.46
C ALA A 27 -40.12 2.33 19.58
N ALA A 28 -39.16 2.24 18.65
CA ALA A 28 -39.13 1.10 17.71
C ALA A 28 -37.74 0.51 17.39
N ALA A 29 -36.69 0.84 18.14
CA ALA A 29 -35.31 0.42 17.83
C ALA A 29 -34.68 -0.55 18.86
N ALA A 30 -35.49 -1.25 19.66
CA ALA A 30 -34.99 -2.04 20.79
C ALA A 30 -34.75 -3.54 20.50
N LEU A 31 -34.88 -4.03 19.26
CA LEU A 31 -34.87 -5.48 19.01
C LEU A 31 -33.79 -6.02 18.06
N ILE A 32 -32.89 -5.19 17.51
CA ILE A 32 -31.82 -5.68 16.60
C ILE A 32 -30.40 -5.56 17.22
N ILE A 33 -30.22 -4.80 18.30
CA ILE A 33 -28.90 -4.64 18.97
C ILE A 33 -28.72 -5.64 20.13
N GLY A 34 -29.46 -6.75 20.14
CA GLY A 34 -29.45 -7.74 21.23
C GLY A 34 -28.65 -9.02 20.95
N LEU A 35 -28.19 -9.25 19.71
CA LEU A 35 -27.65 -10.55 19.25
C LEU A 35 -26.18 -10.49 18.81
N MET A 36 -25.44 -9.45 19.22
CA MET A 36 -24.03 -9.26 18.88
C MET A 36 -23.10 -9.37 20.09
N ALA A 37 -23.52 -10.06 21.15
CA ALA A 37 -22.73 -10.22 22.38
C ALA A 37 -22.34 -11.68 22.72
N LEU A 38 -22.66 -12.65 21.85
CA LEU A 38 -22.30 -14.07 22.06
C LEU A 38 -21.29 -14.62 21.06
N THR A 39 -20.98 -13.91 19.98
CA THR A 39 -19.80 -14.22 19.16
C THR A 39 -18.60 -13.61 19.84
N GLY A 40 -17.87 -14.41 20.61
CA GLY A 40 -16.57 -14.03 21.16
C GLY A 40 -15.73 -13.40 20.07
N TYR A 41 -15.50 -12.09 20.18
CA TYR A 41 -14.47 -11.40 19.43
C TYR A 41 -13.16 -12.00 19.95
N GLY A 42 -12.74 -13.09 19.29
CA GLY A 42 -11.60 -13.88 19.66
C GLY A 42 -10.43 -12.93 19.89
N GLY A 43 -9.81 -13.05 21.06
CA GLY A 43 -8.61 -12.31 21.38
C GLY A 43 -7.66 -12.41 20.20
N SER A 44 -7.26 -11.27 19.66
CA SER A 44 -6.20 -11.21 18.67
C SER A 44 -5.03 -12.00 19.23
N ALA A 45 -4.78 -13.19 18.68
CA ALA A 45 -3.53 -13.87 18.89
C ALA A 45 -2.47 -12.86 18.44
N MET A 46 -1.73 -12.32 19.41
CA MET A 46 -0.57 -11.48 19.14
C MET A 46 0.34 -12.37 18.28
N GLY A 47 0.34 -12.12 16.98
CA GLY A 47 0.83 -13.06 15.97
C GLY A 47 2.21 -13.58 16.32
N ALA A 48 2.36 -14.91 16.29
CA ALA A 48 3.68 -15.52 16.28
C ALA A 48 4.51 -14.85 15.19
N ALA A 49 5.78 -14.58 15.47
CA ALA A 49 6.62 -13.95 14.48
C ALA A 49 6.83 -14.94 13.32
N ASP A 50 6.12 -14.71 12.21
CA ASP A 50 6.33 -15.45 10.97
C ASP A 50 7.82 -15.44 10.62
N THR A 51 8.41 -16.63 10.60
CA THR A 51 9.82 -16.81 10.26
C THR A 51 9.93 -16.74 8.74
N PRO A 52 10.77 -15.87 8.17
CA PRO A 52 10.92 -15.82 6.72
C PRO A 52 11.48 -17.14 6.18
N HIS A 53 10.83 -17.71 5.17
CA HIS A 53 11.31 -18.90 4.47
C HIS A 53 11.77 -18.53 3.08
N VAL A 54 13.01 -18.89 2.71
CA VAL A 54 13.51 -18.65 1.36
C VAL A 54 12.75 -19.53 0.37
N VAL A 55 12.29 -18.92 -0.72
CA VAL A 55 11.55 -19.61 -1.80
C VAL A 55 12.17 -19.28 -3.16
N PRO A 56 12.05 -20.17 -4.17
CA PRO A 56 12.52 -19.85 -5.51
C PRO A 56 11.66 -18.74 -6.13
N PHE A 57 12.22 -17.98 -7.06
CA PHE A 57 11.46 -16.97 -7.82
C PHE A 57 10.26 -17.56 -8.57
N SER A 58 10.31 -18.84 -8.97
CA SER A 58 9.19 -19.54 -9.60
C SER A 58 7.98 -19.73 -8.68
N ALA A 59 8.16 -19.65 -7.36
CA ALA A 59 7.07 -19.72 -6.38
C ALA A 59 6.35 -18.37 -6.21
N LEU A 60 6.90 -17.27 -6.74
CA LEU A 60 6.26 -15.96 -6.70
C LEU A 60 5.17 -15.85 -7.77
N PRO A 61 3.90 -15.68 -7.39
CA PRO A 61 2.81 -15.54 -8.36
C PRO A 61 3.05 -14.37 -9.32
N GLY A 62 2.93 -14.62 -10.62
CA GLY A 62 3.09 -13.60 -11.66
C GLY A 62 4.53 -13.15 -11.93
N TRP A 63 5.55 -13.76 -11.30
CA TRP A 63 6.95 -13.34 -11.48
C TRP A 63 7.36 -13.30 -12.94
N ALA A 64 7.12 -14.37 -13.69
CA ALA A 64 7.55 -14.44 -15.09
C ALA A 64 6.91 -13.37 -16.00
N GLN A 65 5.71 -12.88 -15.66
CA GLN A 65 4.95 -11.90 -16.45
C GLN A 65 5.16 -10.45 -15.98
N ALA A 66 5.76 -10.24 -14.80
CA ALA A 66 5.91 -8.93 -14.21
C ALA A 66 6.74 -7.97 -15.08
N ASP A 67 6.42 -6.67 -15.03
CA ASP A 67 7.25 -5.64 -15.65
C ASP A 67 8.45 -5.30 -14.77
N HIS A 68 9.48 -6.13 -14.86
CA HIS A 68 10.72 -5.96 -14.11
C HIS A 68 11.46 -4.67 -14.49
N LEU A 69 11.27 -4.14 -15.70
CA LEU A 69 11.92 -2.90 -16.11
C LEU A 69 11.31 -1.71 -15.37
N ALA A 70 9.98 -1.66 -15.26
CA ALA A 70 9.29 -0.69 -14.43
C ALA A 70 9.74 -0.79 -12.95
N ALA A 71 9.85 -2.01 -12.43
CA ALA A 71 10.34 -2.27 -11.06
C ALA A 71 11.79 -1.80 -10.86
N LEU A 72 12.71 -2.08 -11.79
CA LEU A 72 14.10 -1.64 -11.72
C LEU A 72 14.21 -0.11 -11.70
N ARG A 73 13.42 0.58 -12.53
CA ARG A 73 13.36 2.05 -12.55
C ARG A 73 12.86 2.61 -11.22
N ALA A 74 11.84 1.99 -10.62
CA ALA A 74 11.37 2.36 -9.28
C ALA A 74 12.47 2.13 -8.22
N PHE A 75 13.12 0.98 -8.27
CA PHE A 75 14.19 0.62 -7.36
C PHE A 75 15.36 1.63 -7.40
N ARG A 76 15.76 2.10 -8.58
CA ARG A 76 16.78 3.17 -8.72
C ARG A 76 16.39 4.46 -8.01
N ARG A 77 15.14 4.91 -8.17
CA ARG A 77 14.64 6.10 -7.45
C ARG A 77 14.70 5.90 -5.93
N SER A 78 14.37 4.70 -5.46
CA SER A 78 14.51 4.35 -4.03
C SER A 78 15.97 4.40 -3.57
N CYS A 79 16.91 3.91 -4.38
CA CYS A 79 18.34 3.96 -4.09
C CYS A 79 18.86 5.40 -3.97
N GLU A 80 18.40 6.33 -4.81
CA GLU A 80 18.79 7.74 -4.70
C GLU A 80 18.45 8.34 -3.32
N VAL A 81 17.29 7.98 -2.77
CA VAL A 81 16.86 8.44 -1.43
C VAL A 81 17.62 7.70 -0.33
N MET A 82 17.68 6.37 -0.44
CA MET A 82 18.28 5.50 0.58
C MET A 82 19.77 5.76 0.78
N MET A 83 20.50 6.11 -0.29
CA MET A 83 21.92 6.40 -0.17
C MET A 83 22.19 7.76 0.49
N ARG A 84 21.24 8.71 0.44
CA ARG A 84 21.40 10.06 1.02
C ARG A 84 21.21 10.11 2.54
N ALA A 85 20.25 9.38 3.09
CA ALA A 85 19.91 9.45 4.53
C ALA A 85 19.63 8.08 5.15
N PRO A 86 19.86 7.90 6.47
CA PRO A 86 19.59 6.63 7.14
C PRO A 86 18.09 6.38 7.24
N PHE A 87 17.71 5.11 7.39
CA PHE A 87 16.32 4.78 7.65
C PHE A 87 15.87 5.40 8.98
N ARG A 88 14.74 6.11 8.95
CA ARG A 88 14.16 6.76 10.14
C ARG A 88 13.71 5.78 11.21
N ARG A 89 13.36 4.55 10.80
CA ARG A 89 12.91 3.46 11.67
C ARG A 89 13.59 2.17 11.21
N ARG A 90 13.86 1.27 12.15
CA ARG A 90 14.24 -0.10 11.82
C ARG A 90 13.02 -0.82 11.26
N ALA A 91 13.15 -1.35 10.05
CA ALA A 91 12.15 -2.24 9.49
C ALA A 91 12.32 -3.64 10.10
N ARG A 92 11.20 -4.35 10.29
CA ARG A 92 11.21 -5.75 10.74
C ARG A 92 12.01 -6.65 9.76
N TYR A 93 11.93 -6.33 8.47
CA TYR A 93 12.65 -7.00 7.39
C TYR A 93 13.42 -5.98 6.54
N GLY A 94 14.43 -6.43 5.79
CA GLY A 94 15.18 -5.59 4.86
C GLY A 94 16.43 -4.93 5.41
N GLY A 95 16.86 -5.26 6.64
CA GLY A 95 18.18 -4.87 7.15
C GLY A 95 18.40 -3.36 7.31
N ARG A 96 19.68 -2.97 7.32
CA ARG A 96 20.14 -1.58 7.41
C ARG A 96 20.52 -1.06 6.04
N ARG A 97 20.68 0.26 5.89
CA ARG A 97 21.10 0.91 4.65
C ARG A 97 22.33 0.23 4.03
N GLU A 98 23.29 -0.17 4.85
CA GLU A 98 24.55 -0.75 4.38
C GLU A 98 24.32 -2.04 3.58
N ASP A 99 23.29 -2.82 3.94
CA ASP A 99 22.93 -4.08 3.28
C ASP A 99 22.40 -3.83 1.84
N TRP A 100 21.96 -2.61 1.53
CA TRP A 100 21.44 -2.24 0.21
C TRP A 100 22.48 -1.62 -0.73
N ARG A 101 23.66 -1.23 -0.23
CA ARG A 101 24.66 -0.47 -1.02
C ARG A 101 25.07 -1.19 -2.30
N ASP A 102 25.25 -2.50 -2.23
CA ASP A 102 25.74 -3.28 -3.36
C ASP A 102 24.67 -3.46 -4.43
N ALA A 103 23.44 -3.79 -4.02
CA ALA A 103 22.30 -3.85 -4.92
C ALA A 103 22.03 -2.49 -5.58
N CYS A 104 22.11 -1.39 -4.83
CA CYS A 104 21.94 -0.04 -5.38
C CYS A 104 23.02 0.34 -6.40
N ARG A 105 24.30 0.07 -6.09
CA ARG A 105 25.38 0.29 -7.07
C ARG A 105 25.21 -0.55 -8.33
N ALA A 106 24.84 -1.81 -8.18
CA ALA A 106 24.60 -2.69 -9.32
C ALA A 106 23.43 -2.20 -10.17
N ALA A 107 22.31 -1.81 -9.56
CA ALA A 107 21.12 -1.34 -10.25
C ALA A 107 21.40 -0.18 -11.21
N MET A 108 22.27 0.76 -10.82
CA MET A 108 22.64 1.92 -11.65
C MET A 108 23.42 1.56 -12.93
N ARG A 109 24.03 0.37 -13.00
CA ARG A 109 24.81 -0.09 -14.16
C ARG A 109 24.03 -1.03 -15.10
N VAL A 110 22.84 -1.46 -14.71
CA VAL A 110 22.04 -2.40 -15.51
C VAL A 110 21.45 -1.71 -16.75
N THR A 111 21.52 -2.33 -17.92
CA THR A 111 20.83 -1.81 -19.12
C THR A 111 19.31 -1.86 -18.95
N ASP A 112 18.59 -0.91 -19.53
CA ASP A 112 17.12 -0.79 -19.44
C ASP A 112 16.38 -1.77 -20.37
N THR A 113 16.50 -3.08 -20.12
CA THR A 113 15.72 -4.12 -20.82
C THR A 113 14.99 -5.02 -19.83
N ARG A 114 13.87 -5.63 -20.24
CA ARG A 114 13.13 -6.59 -19.40
C ARG A 114 14.00 -7.76 -18.95
N ARG A 115 14.84 -8.30 -19.85
CA ARG A 115 15.75 -9.42 -19.56
C ARG A 115 16.77 -9.05 -18.48
N THR A 116 17.46 -7.93 -18.66
CA THR A 116 18.51 -7.49 -17.73
C THR A 116 17.94 -7.06 -16.38
N ALA A 117 16.74 -6.47 -16.37
CA ALA A 117 16.04 -6.09 -15.14
C ALA A 117 15.57 -7.30 -14.34
N ARG A 118 14.97 -8.32 -14.98
CA ARG A 118 14.64 -9.57 -14.31
C ARG A 118 15.89 -10.23 -13.72
N ALA A 119 16.94 -10.35 -14.52
CA ALA A 119 18.19 -10.95 -14.08
C ALA A 119 18.89 -10.14 -12.96
N PHE A 120 18.65 -8.83 -12.85
CA PHE A 120 19.12 -8.05 -11.71
C PHE A 120 18.49 -8.51 -10.41
N PHE A 121 17.16 -8.64 -10.37
CA PHE A 121 16.48 -9.10 -9.15
C PHE A 121 16.89 -10.52 -8.79
N GLU A 122 16.97 -11.42 -9.78
CA GLU A 122 17.35 -12.83 -9.57
C GLU A 122 18.80 -13.01 -9.06
N ARG A 123 19.69 -12.05 -9.34
CA ARG A 123 21.09 -12.10 -8.86
C ARG A 123 21.30 -11.43 -7.52
N HIS A 124 20.52 -10.40 -7.19
CA HIS A 124 20.80 -9.53 -6.04
C HIS A 124 19.83 -9.73 -4.87
N PHE A 125 18.77 -10.50 -5.06
CA PHE A 125 17.76 -10.72 -4.04
C PHE A 125 17.40 -12.20 -3.92
N LEU A 126 17.00 -12.58 -2.70
CA LEU A 126 16.42 -13.87 -2.40
C LEU A 126 14.96 -13.65 -2.00
N PRO A 127 13.99 -14.25 -2.72
CA PRO A 127 12.59 -14.19 -2.31
C PRO A 127 12.40 -14.92 -0.97
N VAL A 128 11.58 -14.33 -0.13
CA VAL A 128 11.13 -14.97 1.12
C VAL A 128 9.60 -14.94 1.17
N SER A 129 8.99 -16.03 1.63
CA SER A 129 7.59 -16.00 2.06
C SER A 129 7.52 -15.60 3.53
N LEU A 130 6.51 -14.82 3.85
CA LEU A 130 6.07 -14.54 5.22
C LEU A 130 4.74 -15.27 5.32
N GLN A 131 4.71 -16.37 6.07
CA GLN A 131 3.52 -17.23 6.23
C GLN A 131 2.92 -17.01 7.60
#